data_AF-A0A3N4HDX9-F1
#
_entry.id   AF-A0A3N4HDX9-F1
#
_cell.length_a   1.000
_cell.length_b   1.000
_cell.length_c   1.000
_cell.angle_alpha   90.00
_cell.angle_beta   90.00
_cell.angle_gamma   90.00
#
_symmetry.space_group_name_H-M   'P 1'
#
loop_
_entity.id
_entity.type
_entity.pdbx_description
1 polymer ?
#
loop_
_entity_poly.entity_id
_entity_poly.type
_entity_poly.pdbx_seq_one_letter_code
_entity_poly.pdbx_strand_id
1 'polypeptide(L)'
;MPRKKDTKKKATAREAATKKGITKKKVTKKTSTKKATRKTPTKKLAAIEKTTTSPQINPADPTASLQYLSLSLSNMPPGEKKDKMEIFVKERWAEYDKYKADNPHLFPDPVLEASMSDADKRVRYLKTWDLTNRVYQPGDIKNHAAVINAYQTGQLDPSKRQPGEVALFWGGIMKRGWGGLDEVFEKGPPKWMAENPDGKLWVENVVLENERQY
;
A
#
# COMPACT_ATOMS: atom_id res chain seq x y z
N MET A 1 -46.25 -4.66 -48.93
CA MET A 1 -47.37 -3.72 -49.15
C MET A 1 -47.63 -2.96 -47.85
N PRO A 2 -47.99 -1.67 -47.91
CA PRO A 2 -47.19 -0.55 -47.41
C PRO A 2 -47.88 0.22 -46.27
N ARG A 3 -47.21 1.12 -45.54
CA ARG A 3 -47.22 2.59 -45.76
C ARG A 3 -46.30 3.18 -44.67
N LYS A 4 -45.16 3.82 -44.97
CA LYS A 4 -44.96 5.21 -45.42
C LYS A 4 -45.89 6.24 -44.77
N LYS A 5 -45.30 7.17 -44.00
CA LYS A 5 -45.18 8.62 -44.28
C LYS A 5 -44.71 9.31 -43.00
N ASP A 6 -43.50 9.87 -42.97
CA ASP A 6 -43.04 11.13 -43.57
C ASP A 6 -43.34 12.37 -42.72
N THR A 7 -42.33 13.25 -42.72
CA THR A 7 -42.27 14.72 -42.46
C THR A 7 -41.56 15.10 -41.15
N LYS A 8 -40.33 15.61 -41.10
CA LYS A 8 -39.52 16.59 -41.89
C LYS A 8 -39.83 18.05 -41.54
N LYS A 9 -38.90 18.71 -40.82
CA LYS A 9 -38.42 20.13 -40.91
C LYS A 9 -37.44 20.35 -39.73
N LYS A 10 -36.13 20.58 -39.87
CA LYS A 10 -35.29 21.50 -40.68
C LYS A 10 -35.38 22.97 -40.23
N ALA A 11 -34.31 23.47 -39.60
CA ALA A 11 -33.68 24.81 -39.72
C ALA A 11 -32.81 25.09 -38.46
N THR A 12 -31.48 25.01 -38.50
CA THR A 12 -30.48 26.05 -38.89
C THR A 12 -30.46 27.30 -38.01
N ALA A 13 -29.35 27.53 -37.30
CA ALA A 13 -28.55 28.77 -37.41
C ALA A 13 -27.25 28.65 -36.59
N ARG A 14 -26.12 28.67 -37.30
CA ARG A 14 -24.83 29.18 -36.80
C ARG A 14 -24.88 30.69 -36.94
N GLU A 15 -24.37 31.44 -35.97
CA GLU A 15 -23.85 32.78 -36.25
C GLU A 15 -22.75 33.16 -35.26
N ALA A 16 -21.66 33.68 -35.83
CA ALA A 16 -20.50 34.25 -35.17
C ALA A 16 -20.32 35.68 -35.72
N ALA A 17 -20.06 36.66 -34.86
CA ALA A 17 -19.33 37.93 -35.11
C ALA A 17 -19.58 38.88 -33.93
N THR A 18 -18.61 39.32 -33.14
CA THR A 18 -17.48 40.24 -33.39
C THR A 18 -17.86 41.74 -33.50
N LYS A 19 -17.35 42.51 -32.52
CA LYS A 19 -16.95 43.95 -32.51
C LYS A 19 -18.00 45.05 -32.76
N LYS A 20 -18.01 46.03 -31.85
CA LYS A 20 -17.65 47.44 -32.14
C LYS A 20 -17.47 48.23 -30.86
N GLY A 21 -16.49 49.13 -30.86
CA GLY A 21 -16.17 50.00 -29.74
C GLY A 21 -14.73 50.53 -29.75
N ILE A 22 -14.29 51.07 -30.89
CA ILE A 22 -13.05 51.86 -31.00
C ILE A 22 -13.46 53.32 -31.00
N THR A 23 -12.88 54.12 -30.10
CA THR A 23 -12.62 55.53 -30.35
C THR A 23 -11.16 55.81 -30.04
N LYS A 24 -10.40 56.02 -31.13
CA LYS A 24 -9.05 56.57 -31.10
C LYS A 24 -9.11 58.05 -30.74
N LYS A 25 -8.21 58.53 -29.90
CA LYS A 25 -7.50 59.79 -30.18
C LYS A 25 -6.02 59.65 -29.82
N LYS A 26 -5.25 59.64 -30.90
CA LYS A 26 -3.80 59.83 -31.02
C LYS A 26 -3.49 61.28 -30.64
N VAL A 27 -2.38 61.57 -29.96
CA VAL A 27 -1.35 62.51 -30.42
C VAL A 27 -0.11 62.39 -29.53
N THR A 28 1.01 62.31 -30.24
CA THR A 28 2.43 62.20 -29.93
C THR A 28 3.06 63.35 -29.14
N LYS A 29 4.10 63.05 -28.34
CA LYS A 29 5.40 63.75 -28.43
C LYS A 29 6.54 62.97 -27.75
N LYS A 30 7.60 62.74 -28.52
CA LYS A 30 8.95 62.32 -28.07
C LYS A 30 9.57 63.44 -27.23
N THR A 31 10.33 63.11 -26.18
CA THR A 31 11.77 63.45 -26.03
C THR A 31 12.34 62.96 -24.70
N SER A 32 13.51 62.32 -24.79
CA SER A 32 14.41 61.95 -23.69
C SER A 32 15.07 63.17 -23.04
N THR A 33 15.29 63.16 -21.72
CA THR A 33 16.57 63.59 -21.11
C THR A 33 16.68 63.26 -19.62
N LYS A 34 17.85 62.67 -19.27
CA LYS A 34 18.69 62.87 -18.08
C LYS A 34 18.11 62.64 -16.66
N LYS A 35 18.47 61.45 -16.14
CA LYS A 35 19.26 61.21 -14.90
C LYS A 35 19.15 62.27 -13.79
N ALA A 36 18.39 61.94 -12.74
CA ALA A 36 18.55 62.48 -11.40
C ALA A 36 18.53 61.33 -10.39
N THR A 37 19.66 61.13 -9.75
CA THR A 37 19.90 60.19 -8.64
C THR A 37 19.14 60.64 -7.39
N ARG A 38 18.30 59.78 -6.81
CA ARG A 38 18.06 59.78 -5.36
C ARG A 38 17.56 58.42 -4.87
N LYS A 39 18.25 57.95 -3.84
CA LYS A 39 18.07 56.67 -3.14
C LYS A 39 16.69 56.55 -2.49
N THR A 40 16.05 55.40 -2.64
CA THR A 40 14.99 54.89 -1.75
C THR A 40 14.93 53.35 -1.88
N PRO A 41 14.49 52.63 -0.84
CA PRO A 41 15.21 51.52 -0.25
C PRO A 41 14.83 50.20 -0.91
N THR A 42 15.82 49.31 -1.02
CA THR A 42 15.63 47.90 -1.37
C THR A 42 14.72 47.24 -0.34
N LYS A 43 13.41 47.14 -0.62
CA LYS A 43 12.58 46.11 -0.01
C LYS A 43 13.11 44.78 -0.55
N LYS A 44 13.95 44.15 0.25
CA LYS A 44 14.33 42.74 0.15
C LYS A 44 13.01 41.95 0.18
N LEU A 45 12.47 41.61 -0.99
CA LEU A 45 11.50 40.53 -1.10
C LEU A 45 12.26 39.29 -0.67
N ALA A 46 12.06 38.90 0.59
CA ALA A 46 12.41 37.57 1.03
C ALA A 46 11.62 36.63 0.13
N ALA A 47 12.31 36.01 -0.83
CA ALA A 47 11.84 34.80 -1.45
C ALA A 47 11.66 33.82 -0.29
N ILE A 48 10.40 33.59 0.10
CA ILE A 48 10.05 32.41 0.88
C ILE A 48 10.32 31.26 -0.09
N GLU A 49 11.53 30.71 -0.01
CA GLU A 49 11.81 29.40 -0.55
C GLU A 49 10.79 28.46 0.08
N LYS A 50 9.76 28.13 -0.70
CA LYS A 50 8.97 26.94 -0.44
C LYS A 50 9.94 25.79 -0.61
N THR A 51 10.59 25.38 0.47
CA THR A 51 11.20 24.07 0.59
C THR A 51 10.07 23.06 0.43
N THR A 52 9.80 22.68 -0.83
CA THR A 52 9.00 21.51 -1.15
C THR A 52 9.87 20.31 -0.81
N THR A 53 9.97 20.00 0.47
CA THR A 53 10.45 18.70 0.91
C THR A 53 9.33 17.72 0.56
N SER A 54 9.46 17.05 -0.59
CA SER A 54 8.58 15.94 -0.93
C SER A 54 8.67 14.91 0.20
N PRO A 55 7.56 14.54 0.87
CA PRO A 55 7.56 13.42 1.79
C PRO A 55 8.05 12.18 1.05
N GLN A 56 9.05 11.48 1.58
CA GLN A 56 9.38 10.14 1.11
C GLN A 56 8.22 9.23 1.50
N ILE A 57 7.35 8.94 0.53
CA ILE A 57 6.31 7.94 0.69
C ILE A 57 7.00 6.58 0.54
N ASN A 58 7.04 5.80 1.61
CA ASN A 58 7.55 4.43 1.56
C ASN A 58 6.56 3.58 0.77
N PRO A 59 6.92 3.01 -0.41
CA PRO A 59 5.99 2.22 -1.22
C PRO A 59 5.54 0.93 -0.54
N ALA A 60 6.21 0.49 0.53
CA ALA A 60 5.80 -0.66 1.33
C ALA A 60 4.75 -0.33 2.42
N ASP A 61 4.43 0.95 2.64
CA ASP A 61 3.39 1.36 3.58
C ASP A 61 2.00 1.14 2.94
N PRO A 62 1.09 0.37 3.55
CA PRO A 62 -0.26 0.14 3.03
C PRO A 62 -1.09 1.43 2.91
N THR A 63 -0.68 2.51 3.59
CA THR A 63 -1.30 3.84 3.50
C THR A 63 -0.63 4.77 2.49
N ALA A 64 0.43 4.33 1.80
CA ALA A 64 1.20 5.15 0.85
C ALA A 64 0.33 5.88 -0.19
N SER A 65 -0.68 5.19 -0.72
CA SER A 65 -1.63 5.76 -1.69
C SER A 65 -2.52 6.84 -1.06
N LEU A 66 -2.98 6.65 0.19
CA LEU A 66 -3.78 7.63 0.93
C LEU A 66 -2.93 8.86 1.30
N GLN A 67 -1.68 8.64 1.74
CA GLN A 67 -0.72 9.70 2.01
C GLN A 67 -0.43 10.54 0.76
N TYR A 68 -0.29 9.88 -0.41
CA TYR A 68 -0.12 10.58 -1.70
C TYR A 68 -1.35 11.44 -2.05
N LEU A 69 -2.57 10.93 -1.82
CA LEU A 69 -3.79 11.69 -2.06
C LEU A 69 -3.91 12.90 -1.11
N SER A 70 -3.57 12.74 0.17
CA SER A 70 -3.52 13.84 1.14
C SER A 70 -2.48 14.90 0.78
N LEU A 71 -1.31 14.48 0.29
CA LEU A 71 -0.27 15.39 -0.20
C LEU A 71 -0.71 16.11 -1.49
N SER A 72 -1.39 15.42 -2.39
CA SER A 72 -1.95 16.02 -3.60
C SER A 72 -2.98 17.08 -3.23
N LEU A 73 -3.86 16.79 -2.27
CA LEU A 73 -4.86 17.73 -1.75
C LEU A 73 -4.23 18.98 -1.13
N SER A 74 -3.16 18.83 -0.33
CA SER A 74 -2.52 19.96 0.34
C SER A 74 -1.87 20.93 -0.65
N ASN A 75 -1.38 20.43 -1.79
CA ASN A 75 -0.75 21.22 -2.85
C ASN A 75 -1.75 21.82 -3.85
N MET A 76 -3.04 21.46 -3.80
CA MET A 76 -4.04 22.03 -4.70
C MET A 76 -4.43 23.47 -4.32
N PRO A 77 -4.61 24.37 -5.31
CA PRO A 77 -5.17 25.70 -5.07
C PRO A 77 -6.63 25.59 -4.61
N PRO A 78 -7.13 26.57 -3.82
CA PRO A 78 -8.53 26.59 -3.40
C PRO A 78 -9.50 26.62 -4.58
N GLY A 79 -10.63 25.91 -4.45
CA GLY A 79 -11.70 25.87 -5.44
C GLY A 79 -12.45 24.53 -5.41
N GLU A 80 -13.55 24.45 -6.16
CA GLU A 80 -14.48 23.31 -6.15
C GLU A 80 -13.81 21.93 -6.33
N LYS A 81 -12.72 21.88 -7.12
CA LYS A 81 -11.94 20.64 -7.30
C LYS A 81 -11.22 20.20 -6.03
N LYS A 82 -10.69 21.15 -5.25
CA LYS A 82 -10.04 20.88 -3.96
C LYS A 82 -11.08 20.39 -2.96
N ASP A 83 -12.25 21.01 -2.92
CA ASP A 83 -13.32 20.63 -1.99
C ASP A 83 -13.82 19.20 -2.27
N LYS A 84 -14.01 18.86 -3.54
CA LYS A 84 -14.34 17.48 -3.96
C LYS A 84 -13.26 16.47 -3.60
N MET A 85 -11.99 16.83 -3.80
CA MET A 85 -10.86 15.98 -3.43
C MET A 85 -10.76 15.82 -1.90
N GLU A 86 -11.08 16.86 -1.13
CA GLU A 86 -11.10 16.80 0.33
C GLU A 86 -12.15 15.82 0.84
N ILE A 87 -13.37 15.86 0.28
CA ILE A 87 -14.42 14.89 0.60
C ILE A 87 -13.96 13.48 0.27
N PHE A 88 -13.43 13.26 -0.95
CA PHE A 88 -12.94 11.96 -1.38
C PHE A 88 -11.83 11.41 -0.47
N VAL A 89 -10.83 12.24 -0.12
CA VAL A 89 -9.74 11.84 0.79
C VAL A 89 -10.28 11.47 2.18
N LYS A 90 -11.24 12.24 2.70
CA LYS A 90 -11.89 11.92 4.00
C LYS A 90 -12.64 10.59 3.95
N GLU A 91 -13.41 10.34 2.88
CA GLU A 91 -14.11 9.07 2.69
C GLU A 91 -13.14 7.89 2.64
N ARG A 92 -12.03 8.03 1.90
CA ARG A 92 -11.01 6.97 1.81
C ARG A 92 -10.30 6.70 3.14
N TRP A 93 -10.02 7.73 3.93
CA TRP A 93 -9.50 7.54 5.29
C TRP A 93 -10.51 6.84 6.20
N ALA A 94 -11.78 7.20 6.14
CA ALA A 94 -12.84 6.54 6.92
C ALA A 94 -13.04 5.07 6.52
N GLU A 95 -12.97 4.75 5.22
CA GLU A 95 -12.97 3.37 4.72
C GLU A 95 -11.78 2.57 5.26
N TYR A 96 -10.58 3.16 5.25
CA TYR A 96 -9.38 2.53 5.79
C TYR A 96 -9.46 2.29 7.30
N ASP A 97 -9.94 3.28 8.07
CA ASP A 97 -10.13 3.16 9.51
C ASP A 97 -11.16 2.07 9.85
N LYS A 98 -12.25 2.00 9.09
CA LYS A 98 -13.23 0.92 9.21
C LYS A 98 -12.62 -0.43 8.89
N TYR A 99 -11.87 -0.55 7.78
CA TYR A 99 -11.18 -1.78 7.41
C TYR A 99 -10.21 -2.22 8.50
N LYS A 100 -9.48 -1.28 9.11
CA LYS A 100 -8.59 -1.52 10.24
C LYS A 100 -9.34 -2.07 11.45
N ALA A 101 -10.47 -1.44 11.80
CA ALA A 101 -11.32 -1.85 12.92
C ALA A 101 -11.95 -3.24 12.70
N ASP A 102 -12.37 -3.54 11.47
CA ASP A 102 -12.97 -4.82 11.08
C ASP A 102 -11.91 -5.94 10.96
N ASN A 103 -10.63 -5.59 10.78
CA ASN A 103 -9.52 -6.54 10.59
C ASN A 103 -8.38 -6.30 11.60
N PRO A 104 -8.65 -6.38 12.91
CA PRO A 104 -7.64 -6.08 13.94
C PRO A 104 -6.43 -7.02 13.90
N HIS A 105 -6.58 -8.20 13.31
CA HIS A 105 -5.51 -9.18 13.13
C HIS A 105 -4.49 -8.78 12.05
N LEU A 106 -4.89 -7.95 11.07
CA LEU A 106 -4.01 -7.42 10.02
C LEU A 106 -3.31 -6.14 10.46
N PHE A 107 -3.90 -5.39 11.40
CA PHE A 107 -3.41 -4.13 11.88
C PHE A 107 -3.29 -4.14 13.41
N PRO A 108 -2.34 -4.92 13.94
CA PRO A 108 -2.11 -4.97 15.37
C PRO A 108 -1.78 -3.59 15.91
N ASP A 109 -2.15 -3.36 17.17
CA ASP A 109 -1.65 -2.20 17.92
C ASP A 109 -0.10 -2.31 18.01
N PRO A 110 0.67 -1.31 17.55
CA PRO A 110 2.13 -1.33 17.62
C PRO A 110 2.67 -1.54 19.03
N VAL A 111 1.95 -1.05 20.06
CA VAL A 111 2.34 -1.22 21.46
C VAL A 111 2.16 -2.67 21.88
N LEU A 112 1.04 -3.28 21.48
CA LEU A 112 0.79 -4.71 21.72
C LEU A 112 1.81 -5.55 20.97
N GLU A 113 2.08 -5.24 19.71
CA GLU A 113 3.03 -5.97 18.86
C GLU A 113 4.45 -5.92 19.40
N ALA A 114 4.90 -4.78 19.93
CA ALA A 114 6.20 -4.66 20.58
C ALA A 114 6.33 -5.55 21.83
N SER A 115 5.22 -5.84 22.51
CA SER A 115 5.18 -6.70 23.70
C SER A 115 5.04 -8.20 23.41
N MET A 116 4.66 -8.57 22.17
CA MET A 116 4.45 -9.97 21.79
C MET A 116 5.79 -10.70 21.60
N SER A 117 5.83 -11.98 22.00
CA SER A 117 6.93 -12.86 21.64
C SER A 117 6.99 -13.08 20.13
N ASP A 118 8.16 -13.43 19.60
CA ASP A 118 8.29 -13.74 18.17
C ASP A 118 7.45 -14.97 17.77
N ALA A 119 7.25 -15.92 18.68
CA ALA A 119 6.35 -17.05 18.49
C ALA A 119 4.90 -16.58 18.31
N ASP A 120 4.42 -15.66 19.15
CA ASP A 120 3.06 -15.13 19.07
C ASP A 120 2.85 -14.31 17.79
N LYS A 121 3.86 -13.50 17.40
CA LYS A 121 3.84 -12.76 16.13
C LYS A 121 3.72 -13.72 14.95
N ARG A 122 4.48 -14.83 14.96
CA ARG A 122 4.43 -15.85 13.91
C ARG A 122 3.08 -16.58 13.89
N VAL A 123 2.54 -16.97 15.04
CA VAL A 123 1.21 -17.59 15.15
C VAL A 123 0.13 -16.66 14.59
N ARG A 124 0.18 -15.36 14.93
CA ARG A 124 -0.76 -14.37 14.39
C ARG A 124 -0.66 -14.30 12.87
N TYR A 125 0.56 -14.18 12.33
CA TYR A 125 0.81 -14.18 10.89
C TYR A 125 0.24 -15.44 10.22
N LEU A 126 0.51 -16.63 10.75
CA LEU A 126 -0.02 -17.89 10.20
C LEU A 126 -1.55 -17.93 10.20
N LYS A 127 -2.21 -17.37 11.23
CA LYS A 127 -3.68 -17.29 11.30
C LYS A 127 -4.30 -16.33 10.28
N THR A 128 -3.52 -15.44 9.67
CA THR A 128 -4.01 -14.58 8.58
C THR A 128 -4.13 -15.32 7.24
N TRP A 129 -3.58 -16.54 7.14
CA TRP A 129 -3.64 -17.31 5.91
C TRP A 129 -5.05 -17.85 5.69
N ASP A 130 -5.64 -17.50 4.55
CA ASP A 130 -6.90 -18.09 4.11
C ASP A 130 -6.64 -19.49 3.53
N LEU A 131 -6.75 -20.49 4.40
CA LEU A 131 -6.62 -21.90 4.04
C LEU A 131 -7.84 -22.47 3.30
N THR A 132 -8.93 -21.70 3.18
CA THR A 132 -10.11 -22.12 2.42
C THR A 132 -9.93 -21.95 0.91
N ASN A 133 -8.89 -21.22 0.51
CA ASN A 133 -8.49 -21.10 -0.88
C ASN A 133 -8.09 -22.46 -1.46
N ARG A 134 -8.61 -22.79 -2.66
CA ARG A 134 -8.42 -24.08 -3.37
C ARG A 134 -6.97 -24.46 -3.65
N VAL A 135 -6.03 -23.54 -3.44
CA VAL A 135 -4.59 -23.79 -3.57
C VAL A 135 -4.09 -24.75 -2.48
N TYR A 136 -4.67 -24.70 -1.28
CA TYR A 136 -4.24 -25.54 -0.16
C TYR A 136 -4.92 -26.91 -0.19
N GLN A 137 -4.13 -27.97 -0.16
CA GLN A 137 -4.63 -29.33 -0.05
C GLN A 137 -4.82 -29.73 1.42
N PRO A 138 -5.60 -30.78 1.72
CA PRO A 138 -5.82 -31.23 3.11
C PRO A 138 -4.53 -31.47 3.92
N GLY A 139 -3.46 -31.94 3.27
CA GLY A 139 -2.16 -32.13 3.92
C GLY A 139 -1.49 -30.81 4.33
N ASP A 140 -1.68 -29.74 3.55
CA ASP A 140 -1.14 -28.42 3.84
C ASP A 140 -1.85 -27.81 5.06
N ILE A 141 -3.17 -27.99 5.15
CA ILE A 141 -4.00 -27.56 6.29
C ILE A 141 -3.56 -28.27 7.58
N LYS A 142 -3.32 -29.59 7.52
CA LYS A 142 -2.83 -30.37 8.68
C LYS A 142 -1.47 -29.87 9.16
N ASN A 143 -0.52 -29.63 8.24
CA ASN A 143 0.80 -29.11 8.59
C ASN A 143 0.71 -27.70 9.17
N HIS A 144 -0.10 -26.81 8.58
CA HIS A 144 -0.28 -25.45 9.10
C HIS A 144 -0.80 -25.45 10.54
N ALA A 145 -1.80 -26.27 10.84
CA ALA A 145 -2.30 -26.44 12.21
C ALA A 145 -1.21 -26.98 13.16
N ALA A 146 -0.40 -27.93 12.71
CA ALA A 146 0.70 -28.48 13.50
C ALA A 146 1.81 -27.45 13.79
N VAL A 147 2.13 -26.60 12.82
CA VAL A 147 3.10 -25.49 12.99
C VAL A 147 2.59 -24.50 14.03
N ILE A 148 1.32 -24.09 13.94
CA ILE A 148 0.71 -23.21 14.95
C ILE A 148 0.79 -23.85 16.35
N ASN A 149 0.43 -25.12 16.46
CA ASN A 149 0.47 -25.83 17.73
C ASN A 149 1.90 -25.94 18.29
N ALA A 150 2.90 -26.18 17.43
CA ALA A 150 4.30 -26.25 17.84
C ALA A 150 4.80 -24.93 18.46
N TYR A 151 4.40 -23.78 17.91
CA TYR A 151 4.68 -22.48 18.53
C TYR A 151 3.91 -22.29 19.85
N GLN A 152 2.61 -22.56 19.86
CA GLN A 152 1.76 -22.35 21.05
C GLN A 152 2.17 -23.22 22.23
N THR A 153 2.75 -24.40 21.97
CA THR A 153 3.25 -25.34 23.00
C THR A 153 4.72 -25.13 23.33
N GLY A 154 5.42 -24.19 22.67
CA GLY A 154 6.84 -23.93 22.85
C GLY A 154 7.78 -25.01 22.29
N GLN A 155 7.26 -25.97 21.52
CA GLN A 155 8.07 -26.94 20.79
C GLN A 155 8.92 -26.29 19.70
N LEU A 156 8.40 -25.22 19.08
CA LEU A 156 9.15 -24.30 18.25
C LEU A 156 9.24 -22.94 18.92
N ASP A 157 10.46 -22.44 19.01
CA ASP A 157 10.78 -21.14 19.56
C ASP A 157 11.64 -20.38 18.55
N PRO A 158 11.09 -19.35 17.86
CA PRO A 158 11.83 -18.61 16.84
C PRO A 158 13.14 -18.00 17.34
N SER A 159 13.22 -17.66 18.63
CA SER A 159 14.43 -17.05 19.22
C SER A 159 15.63 -18.01 19.26
N LYS A 160 15.37 -19.32 19.13
CA LYS A 160 16.41 -20.36 19.13
C LYS A 160 16.88 -20.74 17.74
N ARG A 161 16.19 -20.30 16.68
CA ARG A 161 16.53 -20.62 15.29
C ARG A 161 17.84 -19.94 14.90
N GLN A 162 18.75 -20.69 14.30
CA GLN A 162 19.95 -20.15 13.66
C GLN A 162 19.71 -19.89 12.16
N PRO A 163 20.48 -18.98 11.53
CA PRO A 163 20.41 -18.77 10.09
C PRO A 163 20.61 -20.07 9.30
N GLY A 164 19.71 -20.32 8.34
CA GLY A 164 19.72 -21.54 7.52
C GLY A 164 19.04 -22.75 8.17
N GLU A 165 18.58 -22.65 9.41
CA GLU A 165 17.78 -23.71 10.04
C GLU A 165 16.31 -23.63 9.66
N VAL A 166 15.71 -24.81 9.51
CA VAL A 166 14.30 -24.99 9.23
C VAL A 166 13.71 -26.05 10.15
N ALA A 167 12.40 -25.99 10.36
CA ALA A 167 11.65 -27.05 11.02
C ALA A 167 10.85 -27.84 9.98
N LEU A 168 10.72 -29.15 10.21
CA LEU A 168 10.15 -30.08 9.24
C LEU A 168 8.89 -30.72 9.79
N PHE A 169 7.83 -30.67 8.98
CA PHE A 169 6.54 -31.27 9.29
C PHE A 169 6.13 -32.23 8.18
N TRP A 170 5.49 -33.34 8.55
CA TRP A 170 4.92 -34.28 7.60
C TRP A 170 3.53 -34.71 8.04
N GLY A 171 2.52 -34.40 7.22
CA GLY A 171 1.14 -34.84 7.44
C GLY A 171 0.51 -34.38 8.75
N GLY A 172 0.91 -33.22 9.28
CA GLY A 172 0.42 -32.66 10.55
C GLY A 172 1.25 -33.05 11.77
N ILE A 173 2.44 -33.63 11.60
CA ILE A 173 3.33 -34.01 12.70
C ILE A 173 4.67 -33.31 12.52
N MET A 174 5.17 -32.66 13.58
CA MET A 174 6.53 -32.14 13.60
C MET A 174 7.51 -33.31 13.61
N LYS A 175 8.30 -33.46 12.55
CA LYS A 175 9.34 -34.49 12.44
C LYS A 175 10.67 -34.01 13.02
N ARG A 176 10.92 -32.69 12.95
CA ARG A 176 12.12 -32.04 13.49
C ARG A 176 11.84 -30.58 13.83
N GLY A 177 12.38 -30.12 14.97
CA GLY A 177 12.51 -28.69 15.27
C GLY A 177 13.60 -28.01 14.42
N TRP A 178 14.09 -26.86 14.87
CA TRP A 178 15.14 -26.13 14.15
C TRP A 178 16.39 -26.97 13.94
N GLY A 179 16.87 -26.97 12.69
CA GLY A 179 18.14 -27.56 12.31
C GLY A 179 18.36 -27.43 10.80
N GLY A 180 19.56 -27.78 10.35
CA GLY A 180 19.86 -27.83 8.91
C GLY A 180 19.06 -28.93 8.19
N LEU A 181 19.00 -28.81 6.86
CA LEU A 181 18.60 -29.92 5.99
C LEU A 181 19.78 -30.90 5.90
N ASP A 182 19.81 -31.88 6.81
CA ASP A 182 20.87 -32.88 6.93
C ASP A 182 20.32 -34.31 6.76
N GLU A 183 21.05 -35.31 7.28
CA GLU A 183 20.67 -36.73 7.23
C GLU A 183 19.22 -37.03 7.67
N VAL A 184 18.64 -36.25 8.58
CA VAL A 184 17.24 -36.42 8.99
C VAL A 184 16.30 -36.17 7.81
N PHE A 185 16.61 -35.19 6.97
CA PHE A 185 15.87 -34.92 5.74
C PHE A 185 16.22 -35.89 4.62
N GLU A 186 17.44 -36.41 4.56
CA GLU A 186 17.82 -37.37 3.52
C GLU A 186 17.14 -38.74 3.71
N LYS A 187 17.10 -39.22 4.95
CA LYS A 187 16.58 -40.56 5.28
C LYS A 187 15.12 -40.54 5.77
N GLY A 188 14.63 -39.37 6.19
CA GLY A 188 13.30 -39.19 6.77
C GLY A 188 12.14 -39.40 5.80
N PRO A 189 12.10 -38.72 4.63
CA PRO A 189 10.94 -38.72 3.74
C PRO A 189 10.48 -40.11 3.30
N PRO A 190 11.36 -41.07 2.93
CA PRO A 190 10.92 -42.43 2.63
C PRO A 190 10.18 -43.10 3.80
N LYS A 191 10.70 -42.92 5.02
CA LYS A 191 10.07 -43.45 6.24
C LYS A 191 8.74 -42.75 6.55
N TRP A 192 8.70 -41.42 6.44
CA TRP A 192 7.49 -40.65 6.73
C TRP A 192 6.38 -40.92 5.72
N MET A 193 6.74 -41.13 4.46
CA MET A 193 5.81 -41.55 3.41
C MET A 193 5.27 -42.96 3.65
N ALA A 194 6.08 -43.88 4.18
CA ALA A 194 5.59 -45.20 4.58
C ALA A 194 4.62 -45.14 5.77
N GLU A 195 4.88 -44.26 6.75
CA GLU A 195 4.02 -44.05 7.93
C GLU A 195 2.70 -43.34 7.60
N ASN A 196 2.76 -42.34 6.71
CA ASN A 196 1.62 -41.54 6.29
C ASN A 196 1.76 -41.19 4.79
N PRO A 197 1.30 -42.08 3.89
CA PRO A 197 1.45 -41.91 2.44
C PRO A 197 0.79 -40.66 1.89
N ASP A 198 -0.31 -40.22 2.52
CA ASP A 198 -1.04 -39.01 2.15
C ASP A 198 -0.46 -37.74 2.79
N GLY A 199 0.59 -37.91 3.60
CA GLY A 199 1.29 -36.79 4.22
C GLY A 199 2.01 -35.94 3.18
N LYS A 200 2.03 -34.63 3.43
CA LYS A 200 2.85 -33.69 2.68
C LYS A 200 3.98 -33.17 3.54
N LEU A 201 5.11 -32.87 2.91
CA LEU A 201 6.18 -32.12 3.52
C LEU A 201 5.79 -30.65 3.67
N TRP A 202 6.07 -30.09 4.84
CA TRP A 202 6.08 -28.65 5.07
C TRP A 202 7.40 -28.25 5.71
N VAL A 203 8.00 -27.20 5.17
CA VAL A 203 9.25 -26.62 5.65
C VAL A 203 8.93 -25.26 6.24
N GLU A 204 9.05 -25.15 7.57
CA GLU A 204 8.87 -23.89 8.28
C GLU A 204 10.23 -23.20 8.39
N ASN A 205 10.33 -21.99 7.85
CA ASN A 205 11.58 -21.24 7.71
C ASN A 205 11.38 -19.77 8.08
N VAL A 206 10.78 -19.50 9.25
CA VAL A 206 10.40 -18.15 9.71
C VAL A 206 11.34 -17.07 9.20
N VAL A 207 10.85 -16.11 8.43
CA VAL A 207 11.64 -14.92 8.09
C VAL A 207 11.38 -13.90 9.20
N LEU A 208 12.31 -13.78 10.13
CA LEU A 208 12.30 -12.69 11.11
C LEU A 208 12.71 -11.39 10.40
N GLU A 209 12.18 -10.24 10.82
CA GLU A 209 12.38 -8.94 10.14
C GLU A 209 13.86 -8.57 9.91
N ASN A 210 14.77 -9.12 10.72
CA ASN A 210 16.21 -8.91 10.62
C ASN A 210 16.89 -9.65 9.44
N GLU A 211 16.23 -10.62 8.80
CA GLU A 211 16.77 -11.39 7.67
C GLU A 211 16.42 -10.77 6.29
N ARG A 212 15.67 -9.65 6.23
CA ARG A 212 15.33 -8.97 4.96
C ARG A 212 16.46 -8.10 4.37
N GLN A 213 17.66 -8.12 4.94
CA GLN A 213 18.76 -7.20 4.58
C GLN A 213 19.90 -7.82 3.74
N TYR A 214 19.72 -9.02 3.17
CA TYR A 214 20.70 -9.64 2.28
C TYR A 214 20.13 -9.98 0.91
#